data_AF-A0A174MHM9-F1
#
_entry.id   AF-A0A174MHM9-F1
#
_cell.length_a   1.000
_cell.length_b   1.000
_cell.length_c   1.000
_cell.angle_alpha   90.00
_cell.angle_beta   90.00
_cell.angle_gamma   90.00
#
_symmetry.space_group_name_H-M   'P 1'
#
loop_
_entity.id
_entity.type
_entity.pdbx_description
1 polymer ?
#
loop_
_entity_poly.entity_id
_entity_poly.type
_entity_poly.pdbx_seq_one_letter_code
_entity_poly.pdbx_strand_id
1 'polypeptide(L)'
;MAKNYKIKRYNHIYRGKRPLRARLLRWAATIAVVATFAFIGWNAYGPIRDYFAGTLLATDDGSPPGAPEESAPVSSSQAPAEPEQPAAPALPAELHAVYLPVSILLDETRLDSMLDELSRTDTNAVLFDLKDTNGTVLYRSQLELVAQAEAQTQNPYDLGRLCEKLAEKNLVPIGRLNAFRDPTAANRIPEACVKYMNTDTTWLDNAPESGGKPWLNPYSELAQAYITDIAAESVSMGVRRVMLDNVSFPTGYGLELATYGPNASGKTRSDALAEFIDAADARVEALGGEVSVYITGLAALGANNTYYGSNPLALANENVTIGVMPAQFGDAFTLESFTLDAPVLDPGGTVDSLLKFIAPDLSGKQVTAMVQAYPADYTLTNNKMYTAEDIKAQIGAAASNNVGSYIIYHPDGAYPAL
;
A
#
# COMPACT_ATOMS: atom_id res chain seq x y z
N MET A 1 -21.64 -16.50 -75.09
CA MET A 1 -22.46 -15.26 -75.04
C MET A 1 -22.45 -14.75 -73.61
N ALA A 2 -21.76 -13.64 -73.35
CA ALA A 2 -21.50 -13.12 -72.01
C ALA A 2 -22.69 -12.29 -71.46
N LYS A 3 -22.98 -12.48 -70.17
CA LYS A 3 -24.06 -11.84 -69.41
C LYS A 3 -23.57 -10.48 -68.87
N ASN A 4 -24.22 -9.39 -69.27
CA ASN A 4 -23.89 -8.04 -68.79
C ASN A 4 -24.29 -7.84 -67.32
N TYR A 5 -23.32 -7.53 -66.46
CA TYR A 5 -23.53 -7.20 -65.05
C TYR A 5 -23.68 -5.67 -64.90
N LYS A 6 -24.79 -5.22 -64.29
CA LYS A 6 -25.06 -3.81 -63.99
C LYS A 6 -24.23 -3.34 -62.79
N ILE A 7 -23.36 -2.37 -63.00
CA ILE A 7 -22.61 -1.68 -61.94
C ILE A 7 -23.50 -0.59 -61.31
N LYS A 8 -23.75 -0.67 -60.00
CA LYS A 8 -24.38 0.41 -59.22
C LYS A 8 -23.31 1.40 -58.76
N ARG A 9 -23.42 2.68 -59.14
CA ARG A 9 -22.62 3.78 -58.60
C ARG A 9 -23.35 4.40 -57.40
N TYR A 10 -22.66 4.54 -56.26
CA TYR A 10 -23.17 5.25 -55.09
C TYR A 10 -22.96 6.76 -55.25
N ASN A 11 -23.99 7.54 -54.92
CA ASN A 11 -24.01 9.00 -54.98
C ASN A 11 -23.14 9.63 -53.88
N HIS A 12 -22.32 10.61 -54.28
CA HIS A 12 -21.59 11.51 -53.40
C HIS A 12 -22.57 12.37 -52.56
N ILE A 13 -22.43 12.34 -51.23
CA ILE A 13 -23.14 13.23 -50.32
C ILE A 13 -22.36 14.55 -50.22
N TYR A 14 -23.04 15.65 -50.59
CA TYR A 14 -22.57 17.03 -50.45
C TYR A 14 -22.37 17.40 -48.96
N ARG A 15 -21.15 17.78 -48.57
CA ARG A 15 -20.87 18.49 -47.31
C ARG A 15 -21.23 19.97 -47.46
N GLY A 16 -22.34 20.40 -46.88
CA GLY A 16 -22.71 21.82 -46.81
C GLY A 16 -21.70 22.63 -46.00
N LYS A 17 -21.16 23.70 -46.58
CA LYS A 17 -20.30 24.69 -45.90
C LYS A 17 -21.13 25.40 -44.82
N ARG A 18 -20.79 25.21 -43.53
CA ARG A 18 -21.38 25.96 -42.40
C ARG A 18 -20.83 27.41 -42.38
N PRO A 19 -21.65 28.43 -42.08
CA PRO A 19 -21.24 29.83 -42.24
C PRO A 19 -20.23 30.28 -41.18
N LEU A 20 -19.17 30.97 -41.61
CA LEU A 20 -18.07 31.53 -40.80
C LEU A 20 -18.53 32.37 -39.59
N ARG A 21 -19.70 33.01 -39.68
CA ARG A 21 -20.29 33.82 -38.60
C ARG A 21 -20.57 33.03 -37.32
N ALA A 22 -20.93 31.74 -37.43
CA ALA A 22 -21.21 30.90 -36.26
C ALA A 22 -19.94 30.47 -35.50
N ARG A 23 -18.77 30.45 -36.16
CA ARG A 23 -17.49 30.18 -35.49
C ARG A 23 -17.02 31.40 -34.70
N LEU A 24 -17.10 32.59 -35.29
CA LEU A 24 -16.69 33.83 -34.64
C LEU A 24 -17.52 34.13 -33.38
N LEU A 25 -18.82 33.85 -33.40
CA LEU A 25 -19.69 34.04 -32.23
C LEU A 25 -19.30 33.12 -31.05
N ARG A 26 -18.89 31.88 -31.33
CA ARG A 26 -18.44 30.93 -30.31
C ARG A 26 -17.12 31.34 -29.69
N TRP A 27 -16.17 31.80 -30.51
CA TRP A 27 -14.89 32.31 -30.00
C TRP A 27 -15.07 33.55 -29.11
N ALA A 28 -15.97 34.48 -29.50
CA ALA A 28 -16.30 35.63 -28.66
C ALA A 28 -16.92 35.23 -27.31
N ALA A 29 -17.80 34.22 -27.30
CA ALA A 29 -18.38 33.70 -26.07
C ALA A 29 -17.34 33.05 -25.15
N THR A 30 -16.42 32.23 -25.69
CA THR A 30 -15.35 31.61 -24.89
C THR A 30 -14.42 32.66 -24.28
N ILE A 31 -14.05 33.69 -25.05
CA ILE A 31 -13.20 34.78 -24.55
C ILE A 31 -13.90 35.55 -23.42
N ALA A 32 -15.20 35.81 -23.54
CA ALA A 32 -15.97 36.48 -22.48
C ALA A 32 -16.03 35.65 -21.18
N VAL A 33 -16.18 34.32 -21.28
CA VAL A 33 -16.16 33.42 -20.11
C VAL A 33 -14.79 33.43 -19.43
N VAL A 34 -13.70 33.31 -20.21
CA VAL A 34 -12.33 33.35 -19.67
C VAL A 34 -12.03 34.70 -19.01
N ALA A 35 -12.44 35.81 -19.62
CA ALA A 35 -12.29 37.14 -19.03
C ALA A 35 -13.08 37.29 -17.72
N THR A 36 -14.25 36.66 -17.63
CA THR A 36 -15.07 36.67 -16.40
C THR A 36 -14.39 35.88 -15.27
N PHE A 37 -13.85 34.70 -15.56
CA PHE A 37 -13.11 33.92 -14.56
C PHE A 37 -11.81 34.60 -14.12
N ALA A 38 -11.09 35.23 -15.05
CA ALA A 38 -9.91 36.02 -14.72
C ALA A 38 -10.26 37.24 -13.84
N PHE A 39 -11.38 37.91 -14.11
CA PHE A 39 -11.86 39.03 -13.30
C PHE A 39 -12.30 38.60 -11.90
N ILE A 40 -13.01 37.47 -11.77
CA ILE A 40 -13.38 36.90 -10.48
C ILE A 40 -12.12 36.48 -9.69
N GLY A 41 -11.18 35.80 -10.34
CA GLY A 41 -9.90 35.42 -9.73
C GLY A 41 -9.10 36.64 -9.26
N TRP A 42 -9.04 37.71 -10.07
CA TRP A 42 -8.35 38.95 -9.70
C TRP A 42 -9.00 39.67 -8.51
N ASN A 43 -10.34 39.73 -8.45
CA ASN A 43 -11.04 40.37 -7.34
C ASN A 43 -11.04 39.52 -6.05
N ALA A 44 -11.06 38.19 -6.17
CA ALA A 44 -11.01 37.28 -5.04
C ALA A 44 -9.58 37.06 -4.49
N TYR A 45 -8.54 37.41 -5.28
CA TYR A 45 -7.14 37.22 -4.88
C TYR A 45 -6.77 37.99 -3.61
N GLY A 46 -7.21 39.25 -3.47
CA GLY A 46 -6.92 40.05 -2.27
C GLY A 46 -7.46 39.41 -0.98
N PRO A 47 -8.77 39.15 -0.88
CA PRO A 47 -9.37 38.52 0.30
C PRO A 47 -8.80 37.15 0.64
N ILE A 48 -8.50 36.31 -0.37
CA ILE A 48 -7.94 34.96 -0.17
C ILE A 48 -6.50 35.04 0.32
N ARG A 49 -5.67 35.90 -0.28
CA ARG A 49 -4.30 36.12 0.16
C ARG A 49 -4.25 36.65 1.60
N ASP A 50 -5.14 37.58 1.95
CA ASP A 50 -5.17 38.18 3.28
C ASP A 50 -5.69 37.20 4.35
N TYR A 51 -6.59 36.26 4.00
CA TYR A 51 -6.99 35.13 4.86
C TYR A 51 -5.82 34.18 5.15
N PHE A 52 -5.05 33.78 4.12
CA PHE A 52 -3.89 32.90 4.29
C PHE A 52 -2.70 33.60 4.96
N ALA A 53 -2.48 34.89 4.69
CA ALA A 53 -1.46 35.69 5.35
C ALA A 53 -1.80 35.97 6.83
N GLY A 54 -3.08 36.20 7.15
CA GLY A 54 -3.56 36.36 8.54
C GLY A 54 -3.52 35.06 9.36
N THR A 55 -3.52 33.90 8.70
CA THR A 55 -3.36 32.59 9.34
C THR A 55 -1.88 32.21 9.53
N LEU A 56 -0.95 32.83 8.79
CA LEU A 56 0.49 32.54 8.84
C LEU A 56 1.32 33.56 9.64
N LEU A 57 0.74 34.66 10.14
CA LEU A 57 1.47 35.73 10.85
C LEU A 57 1.01 35.96 12.30
N ALA A 58 0.40 34.98 12.95
CA ALA A 58 0.13 35.04 14.38
C ALA A 58 1.22 34.35 15.20
N THR A 59 2.46 34.88 15.13
CA THR A 59 3.47 34.79 16.22
C THR A 59 4.48 35.94 16.07
N ASP A 60 4.68 36.69 17.17
CA ASP A 60 5.73 37.68 17.46
C ASP A 60 5.81 38.94 16.57
N ASP A 61 5.99 40.17 17.08
CA ASP A 61 6.44 40.65 18.38
C ASP A 61 6.22 42.17 18.50
N GLY A 62 6.31 42.72 19.73
CA GLY A 62 6.92 44.04 19.92
C GLY A 62 6.23 45.03 20.88
N SER A 63 6.76 45.17 22.11
CA SER A 63 7.66 46.29 22.50
C SER A 63 7.86 46.50 24.03
N PRO A 64 8.98 47.13 24.47
CA PRO A 64 9.63 46.99 25.81
C PRO A 64 9.65 48.33 26.62
N PRO A 65 10.57 48.62 27.57
CA PRO A 65 11.26 47.86 28.64
C PRO A 65 10.99 48.42 30.07
N GLY A 66 11.27 47.64 31.12
CA GLY A 66 11.31 48.12 32.51
C GLY A 66 12.18 47.22 33.40
N ALA A 67 13.15 47.82 34.08
CA ALA A 67 14.20 47.17 34.89
C ALA A 67 13.68 46.57 36.22
N PRO A 68 14.52 45.85 37.00
CA PRO A 68 14.13 44.62 37.71
C PRO A 68 13.72 44.84 39.17
N GLU A 69 12.79 44.02 39.66
CA GLU A 69 12.64 43.78 41.11
C GLU A 69 12.48 42.27 41.39
N GLU A 70 13.32 41.85 42.31
CA GLU A 70 13.50 40.54 42.91
C GLU A 70 12.41 40.30 43.97
N SER A 71 11.60 39.23 43.87
CA SER A 71 11.14 38.44 45.04
C SER A 71 10.19 37.27 44.71
N ALA A 72 10.56 36.11 45.27
CA ALA A 72 9.77 34.97 45.74
C ALA A 72 9.11 33.97 44.74
N PRO A 73 9.18 32.65 45.02
CA PRO A 73 8.67 31.62 44.13
C PRO A 73 7.17 31.39 44.37
N VAL A 74 6.37 31.40 43.30
CA VAL A 74 4.96 31.02 43.35
C VAL A 74 4.75 29.74 42.56
N SER A 75 4.48 28.69 43.35
CA SER A 75 3.72 27.48 43.05
C SER A 75 3.25 27.31 41.60
N SER A 76 3.83 26.31 40.92
CA SER A 76 3.40 25.77 39.63
C SER A 76 1.92 25.37 39.67
N SER A 77 1.09 26.12 38.95
CA SER A 77 -0.29 25.76 38.66
C SER A 77 -0.28 24.69 37.57
N GLN A 78 -0.64 23.46 37.93
CA GLN A 78 -0.86 22.37 36.97
C GLN A 78 -1.98 22.76 35.99
N ALA A 79 -1.67 22.71 34.70
CA ALA A 79 -2.68 22.67 33.65
C ALA A 79 -3.51 21.37 33.82
N PRO A 80 -4.84 21.40 33.60
CA PRO A 80 -5.66 20.19 33.66
C PRO A 80 -5.15 19.16 32.65
N ALA A 81 -4.85 17.95 33.13
CA ALA A 81 -4.51 16.82 32.27
C ALA A 81 -5.67 16.54 31.30
N GLU A 82 -5.34 16.54 30.02
CA GLU A 82 -6.20 15.98 28.97
C GLU A 82 -6.53 14.53 29.35
N PRO A 83 -7.80 14.09 29.28
CA PRO A 83 -8.16 12.75 29.71
C PRO A 83 -7.39 11.71 28.88
N GLU A 84 -6.54 10.92 29.55
CA GLU A 84 -5.84 9.78 28.95
C GLU A 84 -6.87 8.88 28.26
N GLN A 85 -6.81 8.86 26.92
CA GLN A 85 -7.54 7.90 26.11
C GLN A 85 -7.14 6.49 26.59
N PRO A 86 -8.09 5.57 26.85
CA PRO A 86 -7.75 4.23 27.31
C PRO A 86 -6.74 3.59 26.35
N ALA A 87 -5.58 3.21 26.87
CA ALA A 87 -4.54 2.55 26.08
C ALA A 87 -5.13 1.30 25.40
N ALA A 88 -4.91 1.16 24.10
CA ALA A 88 -5.37 0.00 23.35
C ALA A 88 -4.79 -1.29 23.97
N PRO A 89 -5.55 -2.42 24.00
CA PRO A 89 -5.06 -3.68 24.57
C PRO A 89 -3.76 -4.11 23.88
N ALA A 90 -2.75 -4.57 24.62
CA ALA A 90 -1.50 -5.06 24.01
C ALA A 90 -1.77 -6.18 22.98
N LEU A 91 -0.99 -6.23 21.90
CA LEU A 91 -1.09 -7.33 20.94
C LEU A 91 -0.68 -8.66 21.59
N PRO A 92 -1.23 -9.80 21.14
CA PRO A 92 -0.82 -11.11 21.62
C PRO A 92 0.64 -11.37 21.25
N ALA A 93 1.33 -12.16 22.07
CA ALA A 93 2.74 -12.52 21.85
C ALA A 93 2.97 -13.29 20.54
N GLU A 94 1.99 -14.12 20.15
CA GLU A 94 1.99 -14.83 18.87
C GLU A 94 0.70 -14.48 18.11
N LEU A 95 0.86 -14.09 16.84
CA LEU A 95 -0.26 -13.79 15.94
C LEU A 95 -0.59 -15.01 15.10
N HIS A 96 -1.82 -15.48 15.20
CA HIS A 96 -2.39 -16.55 14.39
C HIS A 96 -3.47 -15.93 13.53
N ALA A 97 -3.11 -15.52 12.32
CA ALA A 97 -4.00 -14.77 11.45
C ALA A 97 -4.52 -15.58 10.26
N VAL A 98 -5.68 -15.17 9.76
CA VAL A 98 -6.25 -15.64 8.50
C VAL A 98 -6.53 -14.43 7.60
N TYR A 99 -6.24 -14.55 6.30
CA TYR A 99 -6.55 -13.49 5.34
C TYR A 99 -8.01 -13.54 4.87
N LEU A 100 -8.72 -12.40 4.88
CA LEU A 100 -10.06 -12.28 4.32
C LEU A 100 -10.04 -11.32 3.12
N PRO A 101 -10.40 -11.78 1.91
CA PRO A 101 -10.48 -10.91 0.76
C PRO A 101 -11.68 -9.96 0.85
N VAL A 102 -11.58 -8.84 0.13
CA VAL A 102 -12.62 -7.79 0.08
C VAL A 102 -14.01 -8.32 -0.29
N SER A 103 -14.10 -9.40 -1.08
CA SER A 103 -15.36 -10.05 -1.44
C SER A 103 -16.09 -10.65 -0.23
N ILE A 104 -15.37 -11.07 0.81
CA ILE A 104 -15.96 -11.49 2.09
C ILE A 104 -16.31 -10.26 2.93
N LEU A 105 -15.44 -9.25 2.99
CA LEU A 105 -15.67 -8.05 3.81
C LEU A 105 -16.93 -7.27 3.40
N LEU A 106 -17.28 -7.31 2.11
CA LEU A 106 -18.46 -6.62 1.56
C LEU A 106 -19.77 -7.43 1.72
N ASP A 107 -19.69 -8.71 2.05
CA ASP A 107 -20.85 -9.57 2.29
C ASP A 107 -20.98 -9.81 3.80
N GLU A 108 -21.83 -9.02 4.45
CA GLU A 108 -22.07 -9.06 5.90
C GLU A 108 -22.40 -10.47 6.42
N THR A 109 -23.18 -11.25 5.66
CA THR A 109 -23.58 -12.60 6.09
C THR A 109 -22.39 -13.56 6.03
N ARG A 110 -21.59 -13.46 4.97
CA ARG A 110 -20.40 -14.28 4.81
C ARG A 110 -19.30 -13.88 5.79
N LEU A 111 -19.14 -12.57 6.05
CA LEU A 111 -18.21 -12.05 7.05
C LEU A 111 -18.57 -12.57 8.43
N ASP A 112 -19.81 -12.39 8.89
CA ASP A 112 -20.23 -12.81 10.23
C ASP A 112 -20.09 -14.32 10.41
N SER A 113 -20.45 -15.11 9.40
CA SER A 113 -20.26 -16.57 9.43
C SER A 113 -18.77 -16.95 9.55
N MET A 114 -17.91 -16.30 8.78
CA MET A 114 -16.47 -16.54 8.82
C MET A 114 -15.86 -16.15 10.18
N LEU A 115 -16.24 -14.99 10.74
CA LEU A 115 -15.74 -14.56 12.04
C LEU A 115 -16.20 -15.49 13.17
N ASP A 116 -17.43 -16.00 13.09
CA ASP A 116 -17.94 -17.02 14.02
C ASP A 116 -17.16 -18.34 13.92
N GLU A 117 -16.79 -18.77 12.72
CA GLU A 117 -15.94 -19.95 12.50
C GLU A 117 -14.54 -19.74 13.09
N LEU A 118 -13.89 -18.61 12.77
CA LEU A 118 -12.56 -18.29 13.27
C LEU A 118 -12.51 -18.20 14.80
N SER A 119 -13.55 -17.67 15.44
CA SER A 119 -13.65 -17.57 16.91
C SER A 119 -13.69 -18.92 17.65
N ARG A 120 -13.88 -20.03 16.91
CA ARG A 120 -13.87 -21.40 17.45
C ARG A 120 -12.53 -22.11 17.25
N THR A 121 -11.55 -21.42 16.68
CA THR A 121 -10.19 -21.91 16.41
C THR A 121 -9.18 -21.13 17.25
N ASP A 122 -7.90 -21.47 17.16
CA ASP A 122 -6.82 -20.72 17.80
C ASP A 122 -6.44 -19.42 17.04
N THR A 123 -7.25 -19.00 16.05
CA THR A 123 -7.08 -17.74 15.31
C THR A 123 -7.36 -16.55 16.22
N ASN A 124 -6.43 -15.60 16.27
CA ASN A 124 -6.53 -14.39 17.08
C ASN A 124 -6.39 -13.09 16.28
N ALA A 125 -6.22 -13.19 14.96
CA ALA A 125 -6.03 -12.04 14.09
C ALA A 125 -6.66 -12.25 12.70
N VAL A 126 -6.97 -11.15 12.02
CA VAL A 126 -7.47 -11.17 10.65
C VAL A 126 -6.67 -10.18 9.80
N LEU A 127 -6.13 -10.67 8.69
CA LEU A 127 -5.48 -9.85 7.67
C LEU A 127 -6.50 -9.46 6.60
N PHE A 128 -6.52 -8.19 6.20
CA PHE A 128 -7.31 -7.69 5.07
C PHE A 128 -6.57 -6.60 4.31
N ASP A 129 -7.02 -6.30 3.09
CA ASP A 129 -6.39 -5.28 2.24
C ASP A 129 -6.97 -3.89 2.51
N LEU A 130 -6.12 -2.95 2.91
CA LEU A 130 -6.42 -1.52 2.94
C LEU A 130 -6.29 -0.91 1.55
N LYS A 131 -5.20 -1.26 0.84
CA LYS A 131 -4.92 -0.83 -0.53
C LYS A 131 -4.34 -1.98 -1.33
N ASP A 132 -4.90 -2.23 -2.51
CA ASP A 132 -4.51 -3.35 -3.36
C ASP A 132 -3.24 -3.06 -4.19
N THR A 133 -2.77 -4.08 -4.92
CA THR A 133 -1.55 -3.95 -5.75
C THR A 133 -1.72 -3.06 -6.99
N ASN A 134 -2.96 -2.62 -7.30
CA ASN A 134 -3.24 -1.60 -8.31
C ASN A 134 -3.31 -0.20 -7.70
N GLY A 135 -3.03 -0.05 -6.40
CA GLY A 135 -3.10 1.23 -5.72
C GLY A 135 -4.51 1.68 -5.35
N THR A 136 -5.49 0.78 -5.43
CA THR A 136 -6.89 1.09 -5.10
C THR A 136 -7.08 1.00 -3.59
N VAL A 137 -7.49 2.09 -2.94
CA VAL A 137 -7.89 2.12 -1.53
C VAL A 137 -9.28 1.47 -1.41
N LEU A 138 -9.38 0.41 -0.60
CA LEU A 138 -10.55 -0.46 -0.56
C LEU A 138 -11.57 -0.10 0.52
N TYR A 139 -11.21 0.78 1.45
CA TYR A 139 -12.08 1.28 2.50
C TYR A 139 -12.48 2.74 2.29
N ARG A 140 -13.46 3.22 3.06
CA ARG A 140 -13.91 4.61 3.02
C ARG A 140 -12.90 5.54 3.71
N SER A 141 -11.97 6.08 2.95
CA SER A 141 -10.97 7.04 3.41
C SER A 141 -11.52 8.48 3.40
N GLN A 142 -10.99 9.32 4.27
CA GLN A 142 -11.27 10.76 4.34
C GLN A 142 -10.05 11.60 3.98
N LEU A 143 -8.94 10.97 3.55
CA LEU A 143 -7.71 11.66 3.19
C LEU A 143 -7.85 12.41 1.87
N GLU A 144 -7.45 13.68 1.87
CA GLU A 144 -7.47 14.53 0.67
C GLU A 144 -6.59 13.95 -0.45
N LEU A 145 -5.42 13.39 -0.11
CA LEU A 145 -4.54 12.77 -1.11
C LEU A 145 -5.16 11.51 -1.74
N VAL A 146 -5.98 10.75 -1.02
CA VAL A 146 -6.74 9.61 -1.59
C VAL A 146 -7.81 10.11 -2.55
N ALA A 147 -8.50 11.20 -2.21
CA ALA A 147 -9.48 11.84 -3.07
C ALA A 147 -8.83 12.43 -4.34
N GLN A 148 -7.70 13.15 -4.19
CA GLN A 148 -6.92 13.70 -5.30
C GLN A 148 -6.38 12.60 -6.22
N ALA A 149 -5.91 11.49 -5.65
CA ALA A 149 -5.45 10.33 -6.41
C ALA A 149 -6.59 9.56 -7.09
N GLU A 150 -7.86 9.90 -6.82
CA GLU A 150 -9.04 9.11 -7.20
C GLU A 150 -8.87 7.62 -6.85
N ALA A 151 -8.16 7.34 -5.74
CA ALA A 151 -7.68 5.99 -5.45
C ALA A 151 -8.71 5.10 -4.76
N GLN A 152 -9.75 5.68 -4.17
CA GLN A 152 -10.79 4.92 -3.50
C GLN A 152 -11.63 4.13 -4.51
N THR A 153 -11.88 2.85 -4.22
CA THR A 153 -12.80 2.00 -4.99
C THR A 153 -14.22 2.57 -4.99
N GLN A 154 -15.01 2.17 -5.98
CA GLN A 154 -16.42 2.57 -6.11
C GLN A 154 -17.33 1.95 -5.04
N ASN A 155 -16.93 0.81 -4.47
CA ASN A 155 -17.68 0.13 -3.41
C ASN A 155 -16.78 -0.11 -2.18
N PRO A 156 -16.42 0.96 -1.44
CA PRO A 156 -15.50 0.85 -0.33
C PRO A 156 -16.18 0.23 0.90
N TYR A 157 -15.47 -0.64 1.62
CA TYR A 157 -15.97 -1.15 2.89
C TYR A 157 -15.77 -0.13 4.03
N ASP A 158 -16.49 -0.34 5.13
CA ASP A 158 -16.38 0.48 6.33
C ASP A 158 -15.32 -0.09 7.27
N LEU A 159 -14.13 0.52 7.29
CA LEU A 159 -12.99 0.00 8.06
C LEU A 159 -13.22 0.06 9.57
N GLY A 160 -13.83 1.14 10.07
CA GLY A 160 -14.15 1.28 11.48
C GLY A 160 -15.10 0.18 11.96
N ARG A 161 -16.19 -0.03 11.22
CA ARG A 161 -17.15 -1.11 11.52
C ARG A 161 -16.53 -2.51 11.43
N LEU A 162 -15.63 -2.74 10.47
CA LEU A 162 -14.90 -4.01 10.40
C LEU A 162 -14.03 -4.22 11.65
N CYS A 163 -13.28 -3.21 12.07
CA CYS A 163 -12.42 -3.29 13.26
C CYS A 163 -13.25 -3.49 14.53
N GLU A 164 -14.42 -2.85 14.66
CA GLU A 164 -15.36 -3.08 15.75
C GLU A 164 -15.83 -4.54 15.81
N LYS A 165 -16.29 -5.10 14.68
CA LYS A 165 -16.69 -6.52 14.59
C LYS A 165 -15.57 -7.49 14.96
N LEU A 166 -14.34 -7.21 14.52
CA LEU A 166 -13.17 -8.01 14.89
C LEU A 166 -12.87 -7.91 16.38
N ALA A 167 -12.92 -6.71 16.95
CA ALA A 167 -12.72 -6.50 18.39
C ALA A 167 -13.77 -7.23 19.24
N GLU A 168 -15.05 -7.24 18.85
CA GLU A 168 -16.11 -8.00 19.52
C GLU A 168 -15.83 -9.51 19.60
N LYS A 169 -15.04 -10.03 18.65
CA LYS A 169 -14.62 -11.44 18.57
C LYS A 169 -13.23 -11.67 19.14
N ASN A 170 -12.59 -10.66 19.73
CA ASN A 170 -11.20 -10.69 20.20
C ASN A 170 -10.18 -11.00 19.08
N LEU A 171 -10.47 -10.56 17.85
CA LEU A 171 -9.60 -10.71 16.70
C LEU A 171 -8.84 -9.40 16.44
N VAL A 172 -7.53 -9.48 16.30
CA VAL A 172 -6.66 -8.35 15.97
C VAL A 172 -6.80 -7.97 14.49
N PRO A 173 -7.18 -6.72 14.15
CA PRO A 173 -7.20 -6.25 12.77
C PRO A 173 -5.79 -5.94 12.24
N ILE A 174 -5.40 -6.62 11.16
CA ILE A 174 -4.15 -6.39 10.43
C ILE A 174 -4.48 -5.86 9.02
N GLY A 175 -4.06 -4.64 8.71
CA GLY A 175 -4.30 -4.00 7.43
C GLY A 175 -3.10 -4.09 6.50
N ARG A 176 -3.21 -4.80 5.36
CA ARG A 176 -2.18 -4.83 4.31
C ARG A 176 -2.27 -3.59 3.43
N LEU A 177 -1.15 -2.91 3.28
CA LEU A 177 -1.02 -1.66 2.54
C LEU A 177 0.09 -1.80 1.49
N ASN A 178 -0.28 -1.85 0.21
CA ASN A 178 0.68 -1.81 -0.88
C ASN A 178 1.32 -0.42 -0.98
N ALA A 179 2.65 -0.32 -0.87
CA ALA A 179 3.38 0.93 -0.82
C ALA A 179 3.62 1.53 -2.22
N PHE A 180 4.80 1.30 -2.80
CA PHE A 180 5.26 2.05 -3.99
C PHE A 180 4.80 1.46 -5.33
N ARG A 181 4.39 0.19 -5.36
CA ARG A 181 3.66 -0.38 -6.50
C ARG A 181 2.21 0.11 -6.50
N ASP A 182 2.04 1.33 -6.96
CA ASP A 182 0.76 2.03 -6.97
C ASP A 182 0.56 2.78 -8.30
N PRO A 183 -0.02 2.12 -9.30
CA PRO A 183 -0.30 2.77 -10.58
C PRO A 183 -1.42 3.79 -10.51
N THR A 184 -2.29 3.76 -9.50
CA THR A 184 -3.44 4.68 -9.42
C THR A 184 -2.97 6.06 -8.99
N ALA A 185 -2.29 6.17 -7.85
CA ALA A 185 -1.73 7.42 -7.37
C ALA A 185 -0.63 7.94 -8.31
N ALA A 186 0.24 7.07 -8.84
CA ALA A 186 1.30 7.49 -9.76
C ALA A 186 0.77 8.10 -11.08
N ASN A 187 -0.43 7.73 -11.52
CA ASN A 187 -1.09 8.34 -12.68
C ASN A 187 -1.75 9.69 -12.38
N ARG A 188 -2.19 9.89 -11.13
CA ARG A 188 -3.00 11.05 -10.73
C ARG A 188 -2.20 12.13 -10.00
N ILE A 189 -1.04 11.76 -9.47
CA ILE A 189 -0.11 12.65 -8.76
C ILE A 189 1.26 12.55 -9.46
N PRO A 190 1.45 13.25 -10.60
CA PRO A 190 2.68 13.16 -11.39
C PRO A 190 3.94 13.58 -10.63
N GLU A 191 3.83 14.40 -9.60
CA GLU A 191 4.95 14.83 -8.75
C GLU A 191 5.46 13.70 -7.85
N ALA A 192 4.62 12.68 -7.60
CA ALA A 192 4.93 11.54 -6.76
C ALA A 192 5.44 10.33 -7.55
N CYS A 193 5.49 10.37 -8.89
CA CYS A 193 5.79 9.20 -9.71
C CYS A 193 7.24 9.16 -10.24
N VAL A 194 7.67 7.95 -10.63
CA VAL A 194 8.94 7.74 -11.31
C VAL A 194 8.88 8.31 -12.74
N LYS A 195 9.95 8.99 -13.14
CA LYS A 195 10.03 9.72 -14.42
C LYS A 195 10.89 9.00 -15.44
N TYR A 196 10.57 9.20 -16.72
CA TYR A 196 11.33 8.67 -17.84
C TYR A 196 12.43 9.66 -18.22
N MET A 197 13.70 9.25 -18.12
CA MET A 197 14.89 9.97 -18.58
C MET A 197 14.97 11.46 -18.17
N ASN A 198 14.63 11.79 -16.92
CA ASN A 198 14.57 13.15 -16.37
C ASN A 198 13.63 14.08 -17.15
N THR A 199 12.60 13.53 -17.79
CA THR A 199 11.51 14.29 -18.42
C THR A 199 10.27 14.32 -17.53
N ASP A 200 9.26 15.11 -17.89
CA ASP A 200 7.97 15.11 -17.19
C ASP A 200 7.13 13.84 -17.45
N THR A 201 7.56 13.01 -18.40
CA THR A 201 6.88 11.77 -18.79
C THR A 201 7.00 10.73 -17.69
N THR A 202 5.88 10.12 -17.31
CA THR A 202 5.85 9.01 -16.35
C THR A 202 6.52 7.78 -16.95
N TRP A 203 7.42 7.16 -16.19
CA TRP A 203 8.02 5.87 -16.55
C TRP A 203 7.05 4.72 -16.24
N LEU A 204 7.06 3.67 -17.07
CA LEU A 204 6.21 2.49 -16.92
C LEU A 204 7.07 1.22 -16.80
N ASP A 205 6.63 0.26 -15.99
CA ASP A 205 7.33 -1.02 -15.80
C ASP A 205 7.31 -1.97 -17.00
N ASN A 206 6.52 -1.64 -18.01
CA ASN A 206 6.45 -2.36 -19.28
C ASN A 206 5.98 -1.41 -20.39
N ALA A 207 5.97 -1.91 -21.62
CA ALA A 207 5.39 -1.19 -22.75
C ALA A 207 3.90 -0.86 -22.48
N PRO A 208 3.40 0.35 -22.81
CA PRO A 208 2.01 0.72 -22.61
C PRO A 208 1.01 -0.28 -23.21
N GLU A 209 1.30 -0.77 -24.42
CA GLU A 209 0.48 -1.75 -25.15
C GLU A 209 0.44 -3.14 -24.48
N SER A 210 1.41 -3.42 -23.60
CA SER A 210 1.48 -4.64 -22.79
C SER A 210 0.95 -4.41 -21.35
N GLY A 211 0.29 -3.29 -21.11
CA GLY A 211 -0.29 -2.94 -19.81
C GLY A 211 0.73 -2.40 -18.80
N GLY A 212 1.79 -1.75 -19.28
CA GLY A 212 2.79 -1.10 -18.43
C GLY A 212 2.18 -0.17 -17.39
N LYS A 213 2.64 -0.32 -16.15
CA LYS A 213 2.11 0.36 -14.98
C LYS A 213 3.13 1.39 -14.46
N PRO A 214 2.68 2.60 -14.11
CA PRO A 214 3.55 3.54 -13.42
C PRO A 214 3.71 3.16 -11.95
N TRP A 215 4.74 3.74 -11.32
CA TRP A 215 5.09 3.50 -9.93
C TRP A 215 5.24 4.83 -9.20
N LEU A 216 4.93 4.82 -7.91
CA LEU A 216 5.32 5.90 -7.02
C LEU A 216 6.84 5.89 -6.85
N ASN A 217 7.43 7.07 -6.66
CA ASN A 217 8.86 7.25 -6.48
C ASN A 217 9.20 7.14 -4.98
N PRO A 218 10.01 6.15 -4.54
CA PRO A 218 10.40 6.02 -3.14
C PRO A 218 11.23 7.19 -2.60
N TYR A 219 11.82 8.04 -3.44
CA TYR A 219 12.50 9.28 -3.02
C TYR A 219 11.56 10.50 -2.95
N SER A 220 10.29 10.36 -3.33
CA SER A 220 9.32 11.46 -3.26
C SER A 220 8.70 11.52 -1.88
N GLU A 221 8.93 12.63 -1.17
CA GLU A 221 8.29 12.90 0.12
C GLU A 221 6.76 12.87 0.02
N LEU A 222 6.20 13.32 -1.11
CA LEU A 222 4.75 13.27 -1.37
C LEU A 222 4.25 11.82 -1.48
N ALA A 223 5.01 10.94 -2.13
CA ALA A 223 4.66 9.52 -2.20
C ALA A 223 4.72 8.85 -0.83
N GLN A 224 5.78 9.13 -0.06
CA GLN A 224 5.96 8.61 1.29
C GLN A 224 4.86 9.10 2.23
N ALA A 225 4.51 10.39 2.19
CA ALA A 225 3.43 10.98 2.96
C ALA A 225 2.08 10.35 2.61
N TYR A 226 1.75 10.19 1.33
CA TYR A 226 0.52 9.52 0.90
C TYR A 226 0.36 8.12 1.51
N ILE A 227 1.41 7.29 1.49
CA ILE A 227 1.36 5.94 2.04
C ILE A 227 1.28 5.97 3.58
N THR A 228 2.08 6.83 4.21
CA THR A 228 2.13 6.97 5.67
C THR A 228 0.81 7.51 6.25
N ASP A 229 0.15 8.43 5.54
CA ASP A 229 -1.15 8.97 5.94
C ASP A 229 -2.25 7.89 5.87
N ILE A 230 -2.25 7.04 4.84
CA ILE A 230 -3.17 5.88 4.76
C ILE A 230 -2.93 4.92 5.94
N ALA A 231 -1.66 4.62 6.25
CA ALA A 231 -1.32 3.78 7.39
C ALA A 231 -1.85 4.37 8.71
N ALA A 232 -1.59 5.66 8.95
CA ALA A 232 -2.04 6.38 10.13
C ALA A 232 -3.57 6.48 10.26
N GLU A 233 -4.26 6.78 9.16
CA GLU A 233 -5.73 6.79 9.12
C GLU A 233 -6.30 5.43 9.50
N SER A 234 -5.73 4.34 8.96
CA SER A 234 -6.21 2.99 9.25
C SER A 234 -6.11 2.64 10.73
N VAL A 235 -5.03 3.04 11.40
CA VAL A 235 -4.83 2.82 12.85
C VAL A 235 -5.84 3.62 13.66
N SER A 236 -6.09 4.87 13.24
CA SER A 236 -7.13 5.73 13.86
C SER A 236 -8.54 5.15 13.72
N MET A 237 -8.76 4.25 12.75
CA MET A 237 -10.03 3.52 12.55
C MET A 237 -10.06 2.14 13.23
N GLY A 238 -9.02 1.78 13.99
CA GLY A 238 -8.98 0.54 14.78
C GLY A 238 -8.06 -0.55 14.23
N VAL A 239 -7.33 -0.32 13.14
CA VAL A 239 -6.25 -1.23 12.72
C VAL A 239 -5.17 -1.26 13.79
N ARG A 240 -4.72 -2.45 14.14
CA ARG A 240 -3.71 -2.61 15.20
C ARG A 240 -2.31 -2.87 14.66
N ARG A 241 -2.21 -3.50 13.48
CA ARG A 241 -0.95 -3.67 12.77
C ARG A 241 -1.12 -3.35 11.29
N VAL A 242 -0.26 -2.50 10.75
CA VAL A 242 -0.19 -2.20 9.32
C VAL A 242 0.92 -3.05 8.70
N MET A 243 0.57 -3.89 7.74
CA MET A 243 1.55 -4.67 6.99
C MET A 243 1.87 -3.96 5.67
N LEU A 244 3.04 -3.34 5.59
CA LEU A 244 3.52 -2.69 4.38
C LEU A 244 4.01 -3.75 3.38
N ASP A 245 3.36 -3.80 2.22
CA ASP A 245 3.71 -4.68 1.10
C ASP A 245 4.28 -3.83 -0.05
N ASN A 246 5.10 -4.40 -0.93
CA ASN A 246 5.74 -3.71 -2.06
C ASN A 246 6.54 -2.45 -1.65
N VAL A 247 7.29 -2.54 -0.54
CA VAL A 247 8.26 -1.53 -0.11
C VAL A 247 9.57 -1.71 -0.88
N SER A 248 9.55 -1.37 -2.16
CA SER A 248 10.68 -1.56 -3.07
C SER A 248 10.70 -0.51 -4.19
N PHE A 249 11.84 -0.40 -4.86
CA PHE A 249 11.92 0.32 -6.13
C PHE A 249 11.24 -0.47 -7.26
N PRO A 250 10.88 0.21 -8.37
CA PRO A 250 10.25 -0.44 -9.49
C PRO A 250 11.01 -1.66 -10.01
N THR A 251 10.22 -2.66 -10.37
CA THR A 251 10.65 -3.84 -11.14
C THR A 251 10.17 -3.68 -12.58
N GLY A 252 10.76 -4.42 -13.53
CA GLY A 252 10.25 -4.46 -14.91
C GLY A 252 11.30 -4.11 -15.95
N TYR A 253 10.85 -3.62 -17.10
CA TYR A 253 11.69 -3.32 -18.26
C TYR A 253 12.12 -1.86 -18.29
N GLY A 254 13.32 -1.59 -18.83
CA GLY A 254 13.80 -0.22 -19.04
C GLY A 254 14.11 0.52 -17.74
N LEU A 255 14.55 -0.17 -16.69
CA LEU A 255 14.90 0.43 -15.39
C LEU A 255 16.04 1.45 -15.51
N GLU A 256 16.91 1.32 -16.50
CA GLU A 256 17.96 2.28 -16.84
C GLU A 256 17.40 3.61 -17.35
N LEU A 257 16.14 3.63 -17.79
CA LEU A 257 15.42 4.81 -18.24
C LEU A 257 14.60 5.45 -17.11
N ALA A 258 14.47 4.77 -15.97
CA ALA A 258 13.78 5.27 -14.78
C ALA A 258 14.65 6.30 -14.05
N THR A 259 14.07 7.45 -13.74
CA THR A 259 14.71 8.57 -13.07
C THR A 259 13.85 9.04 -11.91
N TYR A 260 14.51 9.47 -10.84
CA TYR A 260 13.89 9.62 -9.52
C TYR A 260 13.98 11.05 -8.98
N GLY A 261 14.35 12.01 -9.82
CA GLY A 261 14.46 13.41 -9.46
C GLY A 261 15.65 13.74 -8.55
N PRO A 262 15.78 15.00 -8.12
CA PRO A 262 16.93 15.49 -7.36
C PRO A 262 17.04 14.88 -5.96
N ASN A 263 15.93 14.46 -5.35
CA ASN A 263 15.91 13.83 -4.02
C ASN A 263 16.63 12.47 -3.98
N ALA A 264 16.89 11.87 -5.14
CA ALA A 264 17.70 10.65 -5.23
C ALA A 264 19.22 10.91 -5.13
N SER A 265 19.66 12.18 -5.24
CA SER A 265 21.08 12.51 -5.26
C SER A 265 21.73 12.24 -3.89
N GLY A 266 22.79 11.43 -3.88
CA GLY A 266 23.56 11.14 -2.67
C GLY A 266 22.90 10.18 -1.69
N LYS A 267 21.73 9.62 -2.02
CA LYS A 267 20.99 8.67 -1.18
C LYS A 267 20.88 7.31 -1.87
N THR A 268 21.15 6.23 -1.14
CA THR A 268 21.00 4.89 -1.70
C THR A 268 19.54 4.45 -1.67
N ARG A 269 19.19 3.43 -2.45
CA ARG A 269 17.83 2.84 -2.42
C ARG A 269 17.49 2.30 -1.04
N SER A 270 18.43 1.63 -0.40
CA SER A 270 18.28 1.07 0.94
C SER A 270 18.00 2.15 1.97
N ASP A 271 18.75 3.26 1.93
CA ASP A 271 18.55 4.38 2.86
C ASP A 271 17.16 5.02 2.66
N ALA A 272 16.72 5.19 1.41
CA ALA A 272 15.41 5.76 1.12
C ALA A 272 14.26 4.89 1.64
N LEU A 273 14.38 3.57 1.50
CA LEU A 273 13.37 2.63 1.98
C LEU A 273 13.40 2.50 3.52
N ALA A 274 14.59 2.46 4.12
CA ALA A 274 14.74 2.41 5.58
C ALA A 274 14.16 3.66 6.25
N GLU A 275 14.49 4.86 5.75
CA GLU A 275 13.92 6.11 6.28
C GLU A 275 12.39 6.18 6.11
N PHE A 276 11.86 5.65 5.01
CA PHE A 276 10.41 5.56 4.82
C PHE A 276 9.77 4.60 5.84
N ILE A 277 10.37 3.44 6.08
CA ILE A 277 9.89 2.47 7.07
C ILE A 277 9.92 3.10 8.46
N ASP A 278 11.02 3.75 8.85
CA ASP A 278 11.16 4.44 10.14
C ASP A 278 10.11 5.55 10.33
N ALA A 279 9.86 6.35 9.30
CA ALA A 279 8.85 7.40 9.35
C ALA A 279 7.42 6.84 9.48
N ALA A 280 7.12 5.76 8.75
CA ALA A 280 5.82 5.08 8.84
C ALA A 280 5.61 4.43 10.21
N ASP A 281 6.64 3.77 10.74
CA ASP A 281 6.65 3.12 12.05
C ASP A 281 6.40 4.14 13.16
N ALA A 282 7.20 5.22 13.22
CA ALA A 282 7.03 6.29 14.21
C ALA A 282 5.63 6.93 14.16
N ARG A 283 5.06 7.09 12.97
CA ARG A 283 3.72 7.67 12.80
C ARG A 283 2.61 6.72 13.28
N VAL A 284 2.75 5.43 13.00
CA VAL A 284 1.80 4.38 13.39
C VAL A 284 1.87 4.09 14.88
N GLU A 285 3.08 4.04 15.46
CA GLU A 285 3.30 3.86 16.89
C GLU A 285 2.72 5.01 17.72
N ALA A 286 2.83 6.25 17.24
CA ALA A 286 2.23 7.42 17.89
C ALA A 286 0.70 7.33 18.02
N LEU A 287 0.06 6.47 17.23
CA LEU A 287 -1.38 6.18 17.26
C LEU A 287 -1.71 4.84 17.96
N GLY A 288 -0.71 4.14 18.49
CA GLY A 288 -0.87 2.86 19.21
C GLY A 288 -0.99 1.63 18.30
N GLY A 289 -0.57 1.74 17.04
CA GLY A 289 -0.43 0.62 16.12
C GLY A 289 1.02 0.16 15.97
N GLU A 290 1.23 -0.90 15.20
CA GLU A 290 2.56 -1.41 14.83
C GLU A 290 2.70 -1.53 13.31
N VAL A 291 3.91 -1.35 12.77
CA VAL A 291 4.21 -1.66 11.37
C VAL A 291 4.92 -3.01 11.28
N SER A 292 4.56 -3.80 10.28
CA SER A 292 5.35 -4.94 9.79
C SER A 292 5.66 -4.77 8.31
N VAL A 293 6.86 -5.14 7.88
CA VAL A 293 7.23 -5.12 6.45
C VAL A 293 7.10 -6.53 5.89
N TYR A 294 6.32 -6.68 4.82
CA TYR A 294 6.20 -7.94 4.09
C TYR A 294 7.35 -8.11 3.09
N ILE A 295 8.04 -9.25 3.18
CA ILE A 295 9.16 -9.62 2.32
C ILE A 295 8.86 -11.01 1.75
N THR A 296 8.89 -11.15 0.42
CA THR A 296 8.68 -12.44 -0.24
C THR A 296 9.85 -13.38 0.06
N GLY A 297 9.61 -14.69 0.05
CA GLY A 297 10.69 -15.67 0.26
C GLY A 297 11.77 -15.58 -0.82
N LEU A 298 11.40 -15.26 -2.07
CA LEU A 298 12.38 -14.97 -3.12
C LEU A 298 13.30 -13.81 -2.76
N ALA A 299 12.73 -12.69 -2.30
CA ALA A 299 13.51 -11.51 -1.91
C ALA A 299 14.37 -11.79 -0.67
N ALA A 300 13.84 -12.54 0.31
CA ALA A 300 14.58 -12.96 1.49
C ALA A 300 15.78 -13.87 1.18
N LEU A 301 15.70 -14.68 0.11
CA LEU A 301 16.82 -15.48 -0.41
C LEU A 301 17.83 -14.67 -1.24
N GLY A 302 17.62 -13.37 -1.39
CA GLY A 302 18.49 -12.47 -2.14
C GLY A 302 18.15 -12.32 -3.62
N ALA A 303 17.07 -12.95 -4.10
CA ALA A 303 16.62 -12.74 -5.47
C ALA A 303 16.12 -11.31 -5.62
N ASN A 304 16.60 -10.61 -6.65
CA ASN A 304 16.18 -9.25 -6.98
C ASN A 304 16.48 -8.17 -5.91
N ASN A 305 17.54 -8.35 -5.11
CA ASN A 305 17.99 -7.35 -4.12
C ASN A 305 18.28 -5.96 -4.71
N THR A 306 18.51 -5.87 -6.03
CA THR A 306 18.70 -4.60 -6.73
C THR A 306 17.51 -3.64 -6.58
N TYR A 307 16.29 -4.14 -6.36
CA TYR A 307 15.10 -3.32 -6.12
C TYR A 307 15.07 -2.70 -4.71
N TYR A 308 15.83 -3.26 -3.78
CA TYR A 308 15.96 -2.77 -2.42
C TYR A 308 17.26 -2.00 -2.22
N GLY A 309 18.27 -2.27 -3.04
CA GLY A 309 19.65 -1.76 -2.90
C GLY A 309 20.54 -2.61 -2.01
N SER A 310 19.95 -3.44 -1.14
CA SER A 310 20.60 -4.32 -0.18
C SER A 310 19.74 -5.55 0.09
N ASN A 311 20.12 -6.39 1.06
CA ASN A 311 19.23 -7.42 1.59
C ASN A 311 17.98 -6.76 2.19
N PRO A 312 16.75 -7.07 1.71
CA PRO A 312 15.52 -6.47 2.22
C PRO A 312 15.24 -6.81 3.69
N LEU A 313 15.74 -7.93 4.21
CA LEU A 313 15.56 -8.31 5.62
C LEU A 313 16.20 -7.28 6.57
N ALA A 314 17.25 -6.57 6.13
CA ALA A 314 17.89 -5.53 6.89
C ALA A 314 17.09 -4.21 6.93
N LEU A 315 16.07 -4.03 6.06
CA LEU A 315 15.27 -2.82 5.99
C LEU A 315 14.10 -2.82 6.99
N ALA A 316 13.58 -3.99 7.34
CA ALA A 316 12.49 -4.09 8.31
C ALA A 316 12.99 -3.71 9.71
N ASN A 317 12.15 -3.06 10.52
CA ASN A 317 12.44 -2.74 11.92
C ASN A 317 12.24 -3.97 12.81
N GLU A 318 11.42 -3.87 13.86
CA GLU A 318 11.16 -4.95 14.80
C GLU A 318 10.32 -6.06 14.17
N ASN A 319 9.23 -5.72 13.49
CA ASN A 319 8.31 -6.70 12.92
C ASN A 319 8.55 -6.93 11.43
N VAL A 320 8.62 -8.21 11.04
CA VAL A 320 8.75 -8.62 9.64
C VAL A 320 7.80 -9.78 9.33
N THR A 321 7.10 -9.69 8.20
CA THR A 321 6.29 -10.80 7.68
C THR A 321 7.02 -11.43 6.49
N ILE A 322 7.36 -12.71 6.59
CA ILE A 322 8.01 -13.45 5.50
C ILE A 322 6.98 -14.26 4.72
N GLY A 323 6.88 -14.01 3.41
CA GLY A 323 6.11 -14.83 2.49
C GLY A 323 6.80 -16.16 2.23
N VAL A 324 6.45 -17.20 2.99
CA VAL A 324 7.05 -18.54 2.87
C VAL A 324 6.26 -19.46 1.91
N MET A 325 5.34 -18.89 1.13
CA MET A 325 4.41 -19.60 0.26
C MET A 325 5.13 -20.37 -0.85
N PRO A 326 5.00 -21.71 -0.93
CA PRO A 326 5.72 -22.52 -1.92
C PRO A 326 5.46 -22.18 -3.39
N ALA A 327 4.28 -21.65 -3.73
CA ALA A 327 3.90 -21.28 -5.10
C ALA A 327 4.86 -20.28 -5.75
N GLN A 328 5.57 -19.46 -4.96
CA GLN A 328 6.54 -18.51 -5.51
C GLN A 328 7.79 -19.18 -6.10
N PHE A 329 8.03 -20.46 -5.80
CA PHE A 329 9.20 -21.22 -6.22
C PHE A 329 8.94 -22.17 -7.39
N GLY A 330 7.69 -22.29 -7.85
CA GLY A 330 7.33 -23.10 -9.02
C GLY A 330 7.59 -24.60 -8.87
N ASP A 331 7.93 -25.27 -9.97
CA ASP A 331 8.21 -26.72 -9.98
C ASP A 331 9.51 -27.08 -9.27
N ALA A 332 10.52 -26.19 -9.34
CA ALA A 332 11.81 -26.29 -8.66
C ALA A 332 12.46 -24.90 -8.63
N PHE A 333 13.30 -24.65 -7.64
CA PHE A 333 14.01 -23.37 -7.49
C PHE A 333 15.47 -23.61 -7.09
N THR A 334 16.38 -22.85 -7.68
CA THR A 334 17.82 -22.97 -7.39
C THR A 334 18.50 -21.61 -7.47
N LEU A 335 19.26 -21.31 -6.43
CA LEU A 335 20.28 -20.26 -6.34
C LEU A 335 21.63 -20.94 -6.08
N GLU A 336 22.72 -20.16 -6.06
CA GLU A 336 24.08 -20.70 -5.86
C GLU A 336 24.23 -21.51 -4.56
N SER A 337 23.57 -21.10 -3.48
CA SER A 337 23.69 -21.69 -2.14
C SER A 337 22.38 -22.26 -1.59
N PHE A 338 21.33 -22.35 -2.41
CA PHE A 338 20.01 -22.75 -1.95
C PHE A 338 19.22 -23.45 -3.07
N THR A 339 18.63 -24.61 -2.76
CA THR A 339 17.86 -25.41 -3.73
C THR A 339 16.58 -25.94 -3.10
N LEU A 340 15.50 -25.92 -3.88
CA LEU A 340 14.22 -26.55 -3.58
C LEU A 340 13.81 -27.42 -4.78
N ASP A 341 13.70 -28.73 -4.59
CA ASP A 341 13.46 -29.67 -5.69
C ASP A 341 12.00 -29.76 -6.13
N ALA A 342 11.05 -29.68 -5.19
CA ALA A 342 9.62 -29.80 -5.46
C ALA A 342 8.79 -28.99 -4.46
N PRO A 343 8.98 -27.66 -4.39
CA PRO A 343 8.50 -26.86 -3.27
C PRO A 343 6.98 -26.92 -3.10
N VAL A 344 6.23 -26.91 -4.21
CA VAL A 344 4.76 -26.98 -4.18
C VAL A 344 4.24 -28.32 -3.64
N LEU A 345 5.00 -29.42 -3.77
CA LEU A 345 4.59 -30.75 -3.30
C LEU A 345 4.96 -31.00 -1.83
N ASP A 346 6.04 -30.39 -1.35
CA ASP A 346 6.51 -30.43 0.04
C ASP A 346 6.45 -29.03 0.69
N PRO A 347 5.25 -28.57 1.05
CA PRO A 347 5.09 -27.22 1.60
C PRO A 347 5.78 -27.07 2.98
N GLY A 348 5.77 -28.11 3.82
CA GLY A 348 6.47 -28.09 5.11
C GLY A 348 7.98 -27.99 4.97
N GLY A 349 8.59 -28.84 4.14
CA GLY A 349 10.02 -28.82 3.87
C GLY A 349 10.49 -27.54 3.17
N THR A 350 9.64 -26.93 2.34
CA THR A 350 9.90 -25.62 1.73
C THR A 350 10.01 -24.52 2.78
N VAL A 351 9.04 -24.43 3.69
CA VAL A 351 9.05 -23.44 4.78
C VAL A 351 10.26 -23.65 5.68
N ASP A 352 10.53 -24.90 6.06
CA ASP A 352 11.67 -25.26 6.90
C ASP A 352 13.01 -24.84 6.26
N SER A 353 13.23 -25.22 5.00
CA SER A 353 14.47 -24.92 4.28
C SER A 353 14.68 -23.42 4.14
N LEU A 354 13.62 -22.69 3.75
CA LEU A 354 13.66 -21.23 3.60
C LEU A 354 14.00 -20.54 4.93
N LEU A 355 13.26 -20.82 6.00
CA LEU A 355 13.45 -20.17 7.29
C LEU A 355 14.81 -20.49 7.91
N LYS A 356 15.30 -21.73 7.78
CA LYS A 356 16.66 -22.10 8.21
C LYS A 356 17.73 -21.29 7.50
N PHE A 357 17.56 -21.09 6.19
CA PHE A 357 18.54 -20.36 5.39
C PHE A 357 18.62 -18.88 5.78
N ILE A 358 17.46 -18.23 5.99
CA ILE A 358 17.40 -16.79 6.29
C ILE A 358 17.51 -16.46 7.79
N ALA A 359 17.49 -17.46 8.69
CA ALA A 359 17.54 -17.27 10.13
C ALA A 359 18.65 -16.32 10.63
N PRO A 360 19.89 -16.33 10.08
CA PRO A 360 20.93 -15.40 10.50
C PRO A 360 20.55 -13.92 10.30
N ASP A 361 19.78 -13.61 9.26
CA ASP A 361 19.37 -12.25 8.90
C ASP A 361 18.11 -11.78 9.66
N LEU A 362 17.45 -12.69 10.38
CA LEU A 362 16.23 -12.42 11.16
C LEU A 362 16.51 -12.20 12.65
N SER A 363 17.78 -12.22 13.07
CA SER A 363 18.15 -12.10 14.49
C SER A 363 17.61 -10.82 15.12
N GLY A 364 16.90 -10.95 16.25
CA GLY A 364 16.33 -9.84 17.00
C GLY A 364 15.02 -9.27 16.44
N LYS A 365 14.44 -9.90 15.41
CA LYS A 365 13.15 -9.48 14.82
C LYS A 365 12.01 -10.37 15.27
N GLN A 366 10.82 -9.78 15.35
CA GLN A 366 9.56 -10.50 15.50
C GLN A 366 9.08 -10.95 14.13
N VAL A 367 9.17 -12.25 13.87
CA VAL A 367 8.91 -12.83 12.55
C VAL A 367 7.49 -13.41 12.51
N THR A 368 6.75 -13.09 11.45
CA THR A 368 5.48 -13.73 11.11
C THR A 368 5.60 -14.47 9.79
N ALA A 369 5.27 -15.76 9.73
CA ALA A 369 5.29 -16.55 8.50
C ALA A 369 3.94 -16.48 7.77
N MET A 370 3.89 -15.95 6.55
CA MET A 370 2.71 -16.05 5.69
C MET A 370 2.74 -17.36 4.91
N VAL A 371 1.87 -18.30 5.30
CA VAL A 371 1.79 -19.66 4.76
C VAL A 371 0.69 -19.79 3.70
N GLN A 372 0.84 -20.74 2.80
CA GLN A 372 -0.05 -20.94 1.66
C GLN A 372 -1.19 -21.90 2.00
N ALA A 373 -2.42 -21.56 1.60
CA ALA A 373 -3.60 -22.42 1.72
C ALA A 373 -4.30 -22.73 0.39
N TYR A 374 -3.73 -22.31 -0.74
CA TYR A 374 -4.28 -22.48 -2.09
C TYR A 374 -3.34 -23.33 -2.95
N PRO A 375 -3.82 -24.01 -4.01
CA PRO A 375 -2.93 -24.66 -4.97
C PRO A 375 -2.07 -23.61 -5.69
N ALA A 376 -0.89 -23.99 -6.18
CA ALA A 376 -0.12 -23.12 -7.07
C ALA A 376 -0.83 -22.95 -8.43
N ASP A 377 -0.22 -22.23 -9.37
CA ASP A 377 -0.78 -22.09 -10.72
C ASP A 377 -0.97 -23.46 -11.40
N TYR A 378 -2.11 -23.65 -12.08
CA TYR A 378 -2.41 -24.83 -12.89
C TYR A 378 -1.47 -24.98 -14.10
N THR A 379 -0.67 -23.95 -14.42
CA THR A 379 0.38 -24.02 -15.45
C THR A 379 1.62 -24.80 -15.01
N LEU A 380 1.81 -25.04 -13.71
CA LEU A 380 2.91 -25.86 -13.19
C LEU A 380 2.70 -27.35 -13.47
N THR A 381 3.79 -28.07 -13.71
CA THR A 381 3.74 -29.52 -13.94
C THR A 381 3.33 -30.26 -12.67
N ASN A 382 3.84 -29.80 -11.53
CA ASN A 382 3.58 -30.34 -10.22
C ASN A 382 2.72 -29.35 -9.43
N ASN A 383 1.49 -29.74 -9.15
CA ASN A 383 0.59 -28.94 -8.33
C ASN A 383 -0.31 -29.85 -7.49
N LYS A 384 -0.67 -29.41 -6.29
CA LYS A 384 -1.61 -30.12 -5.43
C LYS A 384 -2.52 -29.13 -4.70
N MET A 385 -3.75 -29.56 -4.44
CA MET A 385 -4.64 -28.85 -3.53
C MET A 385 -4.10 -28.98 -2.11
N TYR A 386 -3.97 -27.87 -1.40
CA TYR A 386 -3.45 -27.88 -0.03
C TYR A 386 -4.57 -28.23 0.94
N THR A 387 -4.31 -29.26 1.75
CA THR A 387 -5.21 -29.73 2.79
C THR A 387 -4.91 -29.02 4.13
N ALA A 388 -5.74 -29.26 5.14
CA ALA A 388 -5.45 -28.80 6.50
C ALA A 388 -4.12 -29.37 7.04
N GLU A 389 -3.75 -30.60 6.64
CA GLU A 389 -2.48 -31.22 7.03
C GLU A 389 -1.29 -30.49 6.39
N ASP A 390 -1.40 -30.08 5.13
CA ASP A 390 -0.35 -29.31 4.44
C ASP A 390 -0.14 -27.92 5.05
N ILE A 391 -1.22 -27.27 5.47
CA ILE A 391 -1.16 -25.98 6.18
C ILE A 391 -0.51 -26.17 7.56
N LYS A 392 -0.91 -27.20 8.30
CA LYS A 392 -0.31 -27.55 9.60
C LYS A 392 1.17 -27.90 9.47
N ALA A 393 1.59 -28.57 8.38
CA ALA A 393 2.99 -28.87 8.12
C ALA A 393 3.82 -27.59 7.94
N GLN A 394 3.30 -26.59 7.21
CA GLN A 394 3.95 -25.28 7.06
C GLN A 394 4.06 -24.54 8.41
N ILE A 395 2.98 -24.50 9.18
CA ILE A 395 2.98 -23.84 10.51
C ILE A 395 3.95 -24.56 11.46
N GLY A 396 3.94 -25.89 11.50
CA GLY A 396 4.87 -26.67 12.32
C GLY A 396 6.33 -26.50 11.91
N ALA A 397 6.62 -26.36 10.61
CA ALA A 397 7.94 -26.03 10.11
C ALA A 397 8.39 -24.62 10.54
N ALA A 398 7.49 -23.62 10.50
CA ALA A 398 7.77 -22.29 11.01
C ALA A 398 8.08 -22.30 12.52
N ALA A 399 7.25 -22.98 13.31
CA ALA A 399 7.46 -23.12 14.76
C ALA A 399 8.80 -23.82 15.09
N SER A 400 9.18 -24.85 14.32
CA SER A 400 10.48 -25.54 14.46
C SER A 400 11.69 -24.64 14.19
N ASN A 401 11.47 -23.51 13.52
CA ASN A 401 12.44 -22.46 13.25
C ASN A 401 12.28 -21.24 14.17
N ASN A 402 11.61 -21.40 15.31
CA ASN A 402 11.31 -20.36 16.30
C ASN A 402 10.43 -19.21 15.76
N VAL A 403 9.61 -19.50 14.75
CA VAL A 403 8.61 -18.57 14.22
C VAL A 403 7.22 -19.06 14.61
N GLY A 404 6.72 -18.57 15.75
CA GLY A 404 5.39 -18.93 16.29
C GLY A 404 4.23 -18.19 15.64
N SER A 405 4.45 -16.96 15.17
CA SER A 405 3.41 -16.17 14.50
C SER A 405 3.26 -16.57 13.03
N TYR A 406 2.02 -16.69 12.55
CA TYR A 406 1.70 -17.05 11.17
C TYR A 406 0.45 -16.34 10.63
N ILE A 407 0.38 -16.25 9.30
CA ILE A 407 -0.80 -15.82 8.55
C ILE A 407 -1.13 -16.89 7.52
N ILE A 408 -2.33 -17.47 7.60
CA ILE A 408 -2.82 -18.40 6.57
C ILE A 408 -3.42 -17.59 5.43
N TYR A 409 -2.83 -17.71 4.24
CA TYR A 409 -3.24 -16.95 3.07
C TYR A 409 -3.90 -17.83 2.02
N HIS A 410 -5.16 -17.49 1.67
CA HIS A 410 -5.85 -17.96 0.47
C HIS A 410 -6.46 -16.75 -0.27
N PRO A 411 -6.17 -16.52 -1.56
CA PRO A 411 -6.63 -15.32 -2.27
C PRO A 411 -8.16 -15.17 -2.28
N ASP A 412 -8.90 -16.28 -2.39
CA ASP A 412 -10.38 -16.29 -2.34
C ASP A 412 -10.98 -16.47 -0.93
N GLY A 413 -10.15 -16.52 0.12
CA GLY A 413 -10.61 -16.77 1.49
C GLY A 413 -11.29 -18.12 1.68
N ALA A 414 -10.88 -19.13 0.92
CA ALA A 414 -11.40 -20.49 0.99
C ALA A 414 -10.44 -21.35 1.81
N TYR A 415 -10.83 -21.70 3.03
CA TYR A 415 -9.98 -22.49 3.93
C TYR A 415 -10.57 -23.88 4.13
N PRO A 416 -9.75 -24.94 4.15
CA PRO A 416 -10.20 -26.23 4.66
C PRO A 416 -10.56 -26.10 6.14
N ALA A 417 -11.32 -27.04 6.70
CA ALA A 417 -11.55 -27.08 8.15
C ALA A 417 -10.20 -27.27 8.87
N LEU A 418 -9.73 -26.22 9.55
CA LEU A 418 -8.42 -26.15 10.20
C LEU A 418 -8.40 -26.87 11.55
#